data_AF-A0A9X9AAU6-F1
#
_entry.id   AF-A0A9X9AAU6-F1
#
_cell.length_a   1.000
_cell.length_b   1.000
_cell.length_c   1.000
_cell.angle_alpha   90.00
_cell.angle_beta   90.00
_cell.angle_gamma   90.00
#
_symmetry.space_group_name_H-M   'P 1'
#
loop_
_entity.id
_entity.type
_entity.pdbx_description
1 polymer ?
#
loop_
_entity_poly.entity_id
_entity_poly.type
_entity_poly.pdbx_seq_one_letter_code
_entity_poly.pdbx_strand_id
1 'polypeptide(L)' 'NLDEVAECDYIVENVPENWQIKEPIYRRLDEICKKDTIFGVNTSCISITKVGGVTKRPDKIIGMHFMNPVY' A
#
# COMPACT_ATOMS: atom_id res chain seq x y z
N ASN A 1 -9.26 -11.68 -3.23
CA ASN A 1 -10.11 -10.77 -2.42
C ASN A 1 -9.17 -10.01 -1.47
N LEU A 2 -9.38 -8.72 -1.14
CA LEU A 2 -8.49 -8.00 -0.21
C LEU A 2 -8.61 -8.51 1.24
N ASP A 3 -9.72 -9.15 1.60
CA ASP A 3 -9.91 -9.68 2.96
C ASP A 3 -8.90 -10.78 3.33
N GLU A 4 -8.25 -11.40 2.34
CA GLU A 4 -7.23 -12.44 2.53
C GLU A 4 -5.93 -11.91 3.18
N VAL A 5 -5.67 -10.60 3.09
CA VAL A 5 -4.47 -9.97 3.65
C VAL A 5 -4.71 -9.25 4.98
N ALA A 6 -5.92 -9.35 5.55
CA ALA A 6 -6.29 -8.65 6.78
C ALA A 6 -5.37 -9.01 7.98
N GLU A 7 -4.91 -10.26 8.03
CA GLU A 7 -4.07 -10.77 9.11
C GLU A 7 -2.56 -10.59 8.87
N CYS A 8 -2.15 -10.10 7.70
CA CYS A 8 -0.74 -9.92 7.36
C CYS A 8 -0.10 -8.78 8.15
N ASP A 9 1.14 -8.98 8.58
CA ASP A 9 1.94 -7.93 9.24
C ASP A 9 2.60 -6.98 8.22
N TYR A 10 2.79 -7.45 6.98
CA TYR A 10 3.43 -6.72 5.90
C TYR A 10 2.75 -6.97 4.56
N ILE A 11 2.44 -5.92 3.81
CA ILE A 11 1.79 -6.00 2.50
C ILE A 11 2.58 -5.16 1.51
N VAL A 12 2.91 -5.72 0.35
CA VAL A 12 3.46 -4.98 -0.79
C VAL A 12 2.38 -4.84 -1.84
N GLU A 13 2.04 -3.60 -2.17
CA GLU A 13 1.09 -3.29 -3.24
C GLU A 13 1.87 -3.04 -4.54
N ASN A 14 1.53 -3.77 -5.60
CA ASN A 14 2.16 -3.69 -6.93
C ASN A 14 1.10 -3.70 -8.06
N VAL A 15 0.06 -2.91 -7.92
CA VAL A 15 -0.94 -2.62 -8.96
C VAL A 15 -0.40 -1.57 -9.94
N PRO A 16 -1.05 -1.37 -11.10
CA PRO A 16 -0.62 -0.37 -12.08
C PRO A 16 -0.45 1.02 -11.49
N GLU A 17 0.44 1.80 -12.09
CA GLU A 17 0.78 3.17 -11.66
C GLU A 17 -0.33 4.17 -12.02
N ASN A 18 -1.49 4.00 -11.38
CA ASN A 18 -2.70 4.78 -11.57
C ASN A 18 -3.33 5.10 -10.21
N TRP A 19 -3.46 6.40 -9.91
CA TRP A 19 -3.94 6.86 -8.60
C TRP A 19 -5.38 6.40 -8.31
N GLN A 20 -6.24 6.40 -9.32
CA GLN A 20 -7.64 6.02 -9.22
C GLN A 20 -7.80 4.53 -8.88
N ILE A 21 -6.78 3.72 -9.15
CA ILE A 21 -6.72 2.31 -8.76
C ILE A 21 -6.09 2.17 -7.37
N LYS A 22 -4.95 2.83 -7.11
CA LYS A 22 -4.22 2.68 -5.83
C LYS A 22 -4.98 3.25 -4.63
N GLU A 23 -5.59 4.44 -4.75
CA GLU A 23 -6.27 5.10 -3.63
C GLU A 23 -7.30 4.20 -2.92
N PRO A 24 -8.31 3.62 -3.60
CA PRO A 24 -9.31 2.80 -2.92
C PRO A 24 -8.71 1.53 -2.30
N ILE A 25 -7.61 1.01 -2.84
CA ILE A 25 -6.91 -0.14 -2.25
C ILE A 25 -6.33 0.24 -0.88
N TYR A 26 -5.61 1.35 -0.77
CA TYR A 26 -5.04 1.77 0.52
C TYR A 26 -6.12 2.13 1.55
N ARG A 27 -7.24 2.73 1.13
CA ARG A 27 -8.38 2.96 2.03
C ARG A 27 -8.95 1.65 2.55
N ARG A 28 -9.14 0.66 1.66
CA ARG A 28 -9.67 -0.64 2.04
C ARG A 28 -8.70 -1.42 2.94
N LEU A 29 -7.40 -1.42 2.62
CA LEU A 29 -6.37 -2.03 3.46
C LEU A 29 -6.29 -1.37 4.84
N ASP A 30 -6.40 -0.04 4.90
CA ASP A 30 -6.45 0.71 6.16
C ASP A 30 -7.66 0.33 7.04
N GLU A 31 -8.77 -0.06 6.43
CA GLU A 31 -9.97 -0.52 7.15
C GLU A 31 -9.84 -1.96 7.68
N ILE A 32 -9.29 -2.88 6.88
CA ILE A 32 -9.35 -4.32 7.18
C ILE A 32 -8.11 -4.86 7.89
N CYS A 33 -6.94 -4.26 7.71
CA CYS A 33 -5.70 -4.78 8.27
C CYS A 33 -5.50 -4.35 9.73
N LYS A 34 -4.83 -5.19 10.53
CA LYS A 34 -4.38 -4.88 11.91
C LYS A 34 -3.66 -3.54 11.96
N LYS A 35 -3.83 -2.76 13.03
CA LYS A 35 -3.24 -1.41 13.17
C LYS A 35 -1.72 -1.35 12.91
N ASP A 36 -1.02 -2.42 13.25
CA ASP A 36 0.43 -2.51 13.12
C ASP A 36 0.93 -2.98 11.75
N THR A 37 0.04 -3.39 10.84
CA THR A 37 0.41 -3.80 9.48
C THR A 37 1.13 -2.66 8.75
N ILE A 38 2.24 -3.00 8.11
CA ILE A 38 3.03 -2.09 7.27
C ILE A 38 2.60 -2.25 5.81
N PHE A 39 2.43 -1.12 5.12
CA PHE A 39 2.11 -1.07 3.70
C PHE A 39 3.31 -0.57 2.89
N GLY A 40 3.90 -1.46 2.11
CA GLY A 40 4.93 -1.19 1.12
C GLY A 40 4.31 -0.73 -0.20
N VAL A 41 4.56 0.53 -0.56
CA VAL A 41 4.07 1.15 -1.80
C VAL A 41 5.09 0.91 -2.89
N ASN A 42 4.91 -0.09 -3.76
CA ASN A 42 5.75 -0.22 -4.95
C ASN A 42 5.29 0.80 -5.99
N THR A 43 6.05 1.89 -6.14
CA THR A 43 5.70 3.02 -7.00
C THR A 43 6.95 3.71 -7.53
N SER A 44 6.85 4.28 -8.74
CA SER A 44 7.92 5.04 -9.38
C SER A 44 7.70 6.54 -9.31
N CYS A 45 6.45 6.99 -9.37
CA CYS A 45 6.09 8.40 -9.54
C CYS A 45 5.00 8.88 -8.58
N ILE A 46 4.24 7.98 -7.94
CA ILE A 46 3.21 8.38 -6.99
C ILE A 46 3.87 8.66 -5.64
N SER A 47 3.68 9.88 -5.13
CA SER A 47 4.20 10.27 -3.82
C SER A 47 3.64 9.37 -2.72
N ILE A 48 4.53 8.77 -1.93
CA ILE A 48 4.16 7.97 -0.75
C ILE A 48 3.49 8.83 0.34
N THR A 49 3.79 10.13 0.39
CA THR A 49 3.08 11.08 1.26
C THR A 49 1.62 11.20 0.86
N LYS A 50 1.33 11.19 -0.45
CA LYS A 50 -0.05 11.19 -0.97
C LYS A 50 -0.79 9.92 -0.56
N VAL A 51 -0.13 8.77 -0.62
CA VAL A 51 -0.68 7.49 -0.14
C VAL A 51 -0.92 7.52 1.37
N GLY A 52 0.04 7.97 2.17
CA GLY A 52 -0.12 8.13 3.62
C GLY A 52 -1.30 9.01 4.01
N GLY A 53 -1.55 10.08 3.24
CA GLY A 53 -2.66 11.01 3.48
C GLY A 53 -4.07 10.42 3.31
N VAL A 54 -4.23 9.24 2.69
CA VAL A 54 -5.54 8.56 2.58
C VAL A 54 -5.76 7.47 3.63
N THR A 55 -4.79 7.26 4.53
CA THR A 55 -4.84 6.29 5.62
C THR A 55 -4.88 6.97 6.99
N LYS A 56 -5.30 6.25 8.03
CA LYS A 56 -5.27 6.73 9.43
C LYS A 56 -3.91 6.52 10.11
N ARG A 57 -2.94 5.95 9.40
CA ARG A 57 -1.64 5.48 9.92
C ARG A 57 -0.51 5.76 8.92
N PRO A 58 -0.25 7.05 8.61
CA PRO A 58 0.78 7.43 7.65
C PRO A 58 2.18 6.95 8.04
N ASP A 59 2.43 6.70 9.32
CA ASP A 59 3.68 6.12 9.86
C ASP A 59 3.90 4.64 9.46
N LYS A 60 2.85 3.97 8.96
CA LYS A 60 2.90 2.58 8.46
C LYS A 60 3.06 2.49 6.94
N ILE A 61 3.23 3.63 6.26
CA ILE A 61 3.49 3.67 4.81
C ILE A 61 4.99 3.74 4.56
N ILE A 62 5.50 2.80 3.75
CA ILE A 62 6.90 2.78 3.32
C ILE A 62 6.95 2.75 1.81
N GLY A 63 7.77 3.61 1.21
CA GLY A 63 8.03 3.58 -0.23
C GLY A 63 8.96 2.45 -0.63
N MET A 64 8.59 1.75 -1.69
CA MET A 64 9.41 0.74 -2.36
C MET A 64 9.53 1.03 -3.84
N HIS A 65 10.65 0.58 -4.41
CA HIS A 65 10.88 0.66 -5.83
C HIS A 65 11.63 -0.58 -6.31
N PHE A 66 10.88 -1.64 -6.64
CA PHE A 66 11.45 -2.82 -7.26
C PHE A 66 11.82 -2.56 -8.73
N MET A 67 12.91 -3.17 -9.18
CA MET A 67 13.35 -3.12 -10.57
C MET A 67 13.01 -4.44 -11.26
N ASN A 68 12.56 -4.37 -12.51
CA ASN A 68 12.34 -5.56 -13.31
C ASN A 68 13.66 -6.11 -13.87
N PRO A 69 13.83 -7.44 -13.92
CA PRO A 69 12.91 -8.42 -13.37
C PRO A 69 13.08 -8.60 -11.85
N VAL A 70 11.96 -8.82 -11.17
CA VAL A 70 11.86 -8.86 -9.69
C VAL A 70 11.87 -10.29 -9.11
N TYR A 71 12.23 -11.28 -9.94
CA TYR A 71 12.19 -12.70 -9.59
C TYR A 71 13.33 -13.15 -8.66
#